data_AF-A0A137P7J9-F1
#
_entry.id   AF-A0A137P7J9-F1
#
_cell.length_a   1.000
_cell.length_b   1.000
_cell.length_c   1.000
_cell.angle_alpha   90.00
_cell.angle_beta   90.00
_cell.angle_gamma   90.00
#
_symmetry.space_group_name_H-M   'P 1'
#
loop_
_entity.id
_entity.type
_entity.pdbx_description
1 polymer ?
#
loop_
_entity_poly.entity_id
_entity_poly.type
_entity_poly.pdbx_seq_one_letter_code
_entity_poly.pdbx_strand_id
1 'polypeptide(L)'
;MDNSTNSISSLKFLYWQCTHPRGIPILTEILSNNPNLTSLYLNSNCLNPRILSLISANKELTTLTISHTSRASTLSDMRFIKLLYIKDLNIYNNQPNFNETSNKIIESCQNLEILRYIPLPNLENHLFSLVTNLKN
;
A
#
# COMPACT_ATOMS: atom_id res chain seq x y z
N MET A 1 27.60 12.71 -6.64
CA MET A 1 26.99 12.35 -5.36
C MET A 1 26.89 10.85 -5.33
N ASP A 2 27.56 10.22 -4.38
CA ASP A 2 27.54 8.77 -4.20
C ASP A 2 26.19 8.41 -3.57
N ASN A 3 25.27 7.89 -4.36
CA ASN A 3 23.90 7.57 -3.95
C ASN A 3 23.87 6.19 -3.27
N SER A 4 24.68 5.97 -2.25
CA SER A 4 24.79 4.68 -1.55
C SER A 4 23.58 4.42 -0.64
N THR A 5 22.36 4.48 -1.18
CA THR A 5 21.19 3.83 -0.57
C THR A 5 21.34 2.30 -0.58
N ASN A 6 22.30 1.78 -1.35
CA ASN A 6 22.61 0.37 -1.56
C ASN A 6 23.06 -0.39 -0.30
N SER A 7 23.28 0.30 0.83
CA SER A 7 23.84 -0.30 2.05
C SER A 7 22.82 -0.51 3.18
N ILE A 8 21.62 0.05 3.08
CA ILE A 8 20.63 -0.06 4.16
C ILE A 8 19.73 -1.27 3.89
N SER A 9 19.99 -2.37 4.59
CA SER A 9 19.24 -3.64 4.49
C SER A 9 18.56 -4.07 5.81
N SER A 10 18.60 -3.19 6.81
CA SER A 10 18.13 -3.44 8.17
C SER A 10 16.88 -2.65 8.56
N LEU A 11 16.22 -1.96 7.62
CA LEU A 11 15.01 -1.19 7.92
C LEU A 11 13.90 -2.10 8.42
N LYS A 12 13.26 -1.66 9.49
CA LYS A 12 12.01 -2.22 10.02
C LYS A 12 10.79 -1.39 9.61
N PHE A 13 10.99 -0.09 9.46
CA PHE A 13 9.97 0.86 9.04
C PHE A 13 10.49 1.72 7.90
N LEU A 14 9.65 1.95 6.89
CA LEU A 14 9.91 2.87 5.80
C LEU A 14 8.73 3.81 5.61
N TYR A 15 9.01 5.11 5.63
CA TYR A 15 8.06 6.16 5.27
C TYR A 15 8.47 6.79 3.93
N TRP A 16 7.63 6.61 2.91
CA TRP A 16 7.92 7.08 1.56
C TRP A 16 6.78 7.93 0.99
N GLN A 17 7.02 9.24 0.89
CA GLN A 17 6.08 10.22 0.30
C GLN A 17 6.54 10.80 -1.04
N CYS A 18 7.69 10.36 -1.57
CA CYS A 18 8.17 10.86 -2.85
C CYS A 18 7.27 10.35 -3.99
N THR A 19 6.50 11.25 -4.59
CA THR A 19 5.58 10.97 -5.71
C THR A 19 6.22 11.19 -7.08
N HIS A 20 7.45 11.67 -7.12
CA HIS A 20 8.16 11.91 -8.37
C HIS A 20 8.52 10.57 -9.04
N PRO A 21 8.31 10.36 -10.35
CA PRO A 21 8.59 9.09 -11.01
C PRO A 21 10.03 8.57 -10.83
N ARG A 22 11.01 9.49 -10.75
CA ARG A 22 12.42 9.16 -10.44
C ARG A 22 12.64 8.55 -9.05
N GLY A 23 11.68 8.67 -8.13
CA GLY A 23 11.72 8.02 -6.83
C GLY A 23 11.36 6.53 -6.87
N ILE A 24 10.65 6.07 -7.90
CA ILE A 24 10.20 4.67 -8.00
C ILE A 24 11.37 3.67 -8.06
N PRO A 25 12.44 3.90 -8.86
CA PRO A 25 13.61 3.02 -8.84
C PRO A 25 14.26 2.92 -7.45
N ILE A 26 14.38 4.05 -6.74
CA ILE A 26 14.96 4.10 -5.40
C ILE A 26 14.09 3.32 -4.40
N LEU A 27 12.77 3.53 -4.42
CA LEU A 27 11.85 2.77 -3.58
C LEU A 27 11.92 1.26 -3.88
N THR A 28 11.98 0.90 -5.16
CA THR A 28 12.10 -0.50 -5.60
C THR A 28 13.35 -1.16 -5.03
N GLU A 29 14.48 -0.45 -5.08
CA GLU A 29 15.75 -0.92 -4.52
C GLU A 29 15.68 -1.07 -2.99
N ILE A 30 15.18 -0.05 -2.28
CA ILE A 30 15.03 -0.10 -0.82
C ILE A 30 14.17 -1.29 -0.41
N LEU A 31 13.00 -1.49 -1.04
CA LEU A 31 12.12 -2.61 -0.73
C LEU A 31 12.77 -3.97 -1.04
N SER A 32 13.59 -4.05 -2.10
CA SER A 32 14.30 -5.28 -2.47
C SER A 32 15.42 -5.63 -1.47
N ASN A 33 16.09 -4.61 -0.91
CA ASN A 33 17.20 -4.78 0.02
C ASN A 33 16.76 -4.96 1.49
N ASN A 34 15.49 -4.73 1.82
CA ASN A 34 14.98 -4.80 3.19
C ASN A 34 13.92 -5.90 3.34
N PRO A 35 14.29 -7.19 3.23
CA PRO A 35 13.34 -8.31 3.35
C PRO A 35 12.74 -8.45 4.75
N ASN A 36 13.32 -7.80 5.76
CA ASN A 36 12.87 -7.83 7.14
C ASN A 36 12.03 -6.60 7.53
N LEU A 37 11.63 -5.78 6.56
CA LEU A 37 10.78 -4.61 6.74
C LEU A 37 9.40 -5.05 7.25
N THR A 38 8.98 -4.54 8.41
CA THR A 38 7.70 -4.94 9.04
C THR A 38 6.58 -3.97 8.76
N SER A 39 6.91 -2.72 8.45
CA SER A 39 5.95 -1.64 8.29
C SER A 39 6.35 -0.71 7.16
N LEU A 40 5.38 -0.41 6.29
CA LEU A 40 5.61 0.40 5.10
C LEU A 40 4.50 1.44 4.96
N TYR A 41 4.91 2.69 4.81
CA TYR A 41 4.04 3.80 4.48
C TYR A 41 4.39 4.32 3.07
N LEU A 42 3.40 4.41 2.18
CA LEU A 42 3.55 4.95 0.83
C LEU A 42 2.47 5.95 0.45
N ASN A 43 2.84 6.87 -0.42
CA ASN A 43 1.88 7.55 -1.27
C ASN A 43 1.29 6.60 -2.32
N SER A 44 -0.02 6.67 -2.58
CA SER A 44 -0.71 5.86 -3.58
C SER A 44 -0.11 5.97 -4.99
N ASN A 45 0.49 7.11 -5.33
CA ASN A 45 1.12 7.33 -6.64
C ASN A 45 2.36 6.45 -6.85
N CYS A 46 2.89 5.84 -5.78
CA CYS A 46 3.97 4.87 -5.87
C CYS A 46 3.47 3.46 -6.19
N LEU A 47 2.17 3.19 -6.06
CA LEU A 47 1.61 1.89 -6.39
C LEU A 47 1.80 1.64 -7.88
N ASN A 48 2.40 0.49 -8.17
CA ASN A 48 2.54 -0.08 -9.50
C ASN A 48 2.76 -1.60 -9.35
N PRO A 49 2.65 -2.39 -10.43
CA PRO A 49 2.78 -3.84 -10.33
C PRO A 49 4.09 -4.32 -9.69
N ARG A 50 5.20 -3.60 -9.92
CA ARG A 50 6.51 -3.95 -9.34
C ARG A 50 6.55 -3.72 -7.83
N ILE A 51 6.06 -2.57 -7.37
CA ILE A 51 5.97 -2.24 -5.93
C ILE A 51 5.04 -3.21 -5.21
N LEU A 52 3.86 -3.49 -5.78
CA LEU A 52 2.95 -4.49 -5.21
C LEU A 52 3.61 -5.87 -5.11
N SER A 53 4.33 -6.31 -6.15
CA SER A 53 5.06 -7.58 -6.15
C SER A 53 6.07 -7.68 -5.03
N LEU A 54 6.77 -6.59 -4.70
CA LEU A 54 7.72 -6.55 -3.59
C LEU A 54 7.02 -6.60 -2.23
N ILE A 55 5.90 -5.87 -2.08
CA ILE A 55 5.07 -5.91 -0.87
C ILE A 55 4.54 -7.33 -0.64
N SER A 56 3.98 -7.96 -1.68
CA SER A 56 3.42 -9.32 -1.62
C SER A 56 4.46 -10.39 -1.26
N ALA A 57 5.70 -10.23 -1.74
CA ALA A 57 6.77 -11.18 -1.48
C ALA A 57 7.40 -11.05 -0.08
N ASN A 58 7.24 -9.90 0.58
CA ASN A 58 7.83 -9.65 1.89
C ASN A 58 6.95 -10.26 3.01
N LYS A 59 7.44 -11.36 3.61
CA LYS A 59 6.73 -12.12 4.64
C LYS A 59 6.67 -11.43 6.00
N GLU A 60 7.62 -10.55 6.26
CA GLU A 60 7.72 -9.82 7.53
C GLU A 60 6.88 -8.53 7.50
N LEU A 61 6.55 -8.04 6.30
CA LEU A 61 5.74 -6.84 6.11
C LEU A 61 4.29 -7.14 6.48
N THR A 62 3.88 -6.67 7.65
CA THR A 62 2.55 -6.91 8.21
C THR A 62 1.71 -5.64 8.29
N THR A 63 2.33 -4.46 8.26
CA THR A 63 1.65 -3.17 8.28
C THR A 63 1.86 -2.41 6.97
N LEU A 64 0.77 -2.05 6.31
CA LEU A 64 0.77 -1.21 5.11
C LEU A 64 -0.09 0.03 5.35
N THR A 65 0.51 1.20 5.15
CA THR A 65 -0.21 2.47 5.14
C THR A 65 -0.12 3.11 3.76
N ILE A 66 -1.28 3.52 3.24
CA ILE A 66 -1.39 4.14 1.92
C ILE A 66 -2.05 5.50 2.08
N SER A 67 -1.38 6.54 1.57
CA SER A 67 -1.93 7.90 1.53
C SER A 67 -2.23 8.33 0.11
N HIS A 68 -3.48 8.73 -0.12
CA HIS A 68 -3.95 9.27 -1.37
C HIS A 68 -4.40 10.72 -1.20
N THR A 69 -3.70 11.62 -1.88
CA THR A 69 -3.94 13.08 -1.85
C THR A 69 -4.19 13.68 -3.22
N SER A 70 -4.15 12.88 -4.29
CA SER A 70 -4.21 13.35 -5.67
C SER A 70 -5.63 13.41 -6.21
N ARG A 71 -5.99 14.47 -6.93
CA ARG A 71 -7.27 14.53 -7.67
C ARG A 71 -7.29 13.66 -8.93
N ALA A 72 -6.12 13.26 -9.42
CA ALA A 72 -6.00 12.35 -10.56
C ALA A 72 -5.82 10.91 -10.04
N SER A 73 -6.69 10.00 -10.49
CA SER A 73 -6.58 8.56 -10.23
C SER A 73 -5.98 7.87 -11.47
N THR A 74 -4.76 7.36 -11.37
CA THR A 74 -4.08 6.64 -12.48
C THR A 74 -4.05 5.13 -12.27
N LEU A 75 -4.91 4.60 -11.37
CA LEU A 75 -4.78 3.24 -10.83
C LEU A 75 -5.94 2.31 -11.20
N SER A 76 -6.90 2.76 -12.02
CA SER A 76 -8.10 1.99 -12.40
C SER A 76 -7.77 0.66 -13.09
N ASP A 77 -6.66 0.58 -13.83
CA ASP A 77 -6.25 -0.60 -14.60
C ASP A 77 -5.23 -1.50 -13.89
N MET A 78 -4.94 -1.25 -12.61
CA MET A 78 -3.97 -2.04 -11.89
C MET A 78 -4.48 -3.46 -11.63
N ARG A 79 -3.73 -4.46 -12.11
CA ARG A 79 -3.93 -5.85 -11.68
C ARG A 79 -3.37 -6.00 -10.28
N PHE A 80 -4.27 -6.21 -9.32
CA PHE A 80 -3.88 -6.47 -7.95
C PHE A 80 -3.44 -7.91 -7.75
N ILE A 81 -2.46 -8.09 -6.88
CA ILE A 81 -1.96 -9.39 -6.45
C ILE A 81 -2.28 -9.56 -4.97
N LYS A 82 -2.35 -10.81 -4.51
CA LYS A 82 -2.64 -11.12 -3.11
C LYS A 82 -1.53 -10.59 -2.19
N LEU A 83 -1.93 -9.84 -1.17
CA LEU A 83 -1.08 -9.28 -0.12
C LEU A 83 -1.22 -10.13 1.14
N LEU A 84 -0.77 -11.39 1.06
CA LEU A 84 -1.05 -12.43 2.06
C LEU A 84 -0.53 -12.13 3.47
N TYR A 85 0.50 -11.31 3.59
CA TYR A 85 1.17 -11.05 4.88
C TYR A 85 0.70 -9.77 5.56
N ILE A 86 -0.08 -8.93 4.86
CA ILE A 86 -0.61 -7.69 5.43
C ILE A 86 -1.76 -8.02 6.39
N LYS A 87 -1.59 -7.61 7.65
CA LYS A 87 -2.53 -7.78 8.75
C LYS A 87 -3.11 -6.45 9.23
N ASP A 88 -2.34 -5.38 9.13
CA ASP A 88 -2.77 -4.03 9.47
C ASP A 88 -2.70 -3.15 8.22
N LEU A 89 -3.86 -2.72 7.73
CA LEU A 89 -4.01 -1.83 6.58
C LEU A 89 -4.61 -0.50 7.03
N ASN A 90 -3.92 0.59 6.68
CA ASN A 90 -4.40 1.94 6.91
C ASN A 90 -4.49 2.70 5.58
N ILE A 91 -5.66 3.20 5.23
CA ILE A 91 -5.88 3.98 4.01
C ILE A 91 -6.32 5.40 4.39
N TYR A 92 -5.44 6.35 4.12
CA TYR A 92 -5.72 7.78 4.20
C TYR A 92 -6.15 8.27 2.82
N ASN A 93 -7.46 8.30 2.59
CA ASN A 93 -8.02 8.81 1.35
C ASN A 93 -8.83 10.08 1.61
N ASN A 94 -8.50 11.16 0.90
CA ASN A 94 -9.28 12.41 0.92
C ASN A 94 -10.04 12.65 -0.40
N GLN A 95 -10.04 11.70 -1.34
CA GLN A 95 -10.58 11.88 -2.69
C GLN A 95 -11.48 10.70 -3.12
N PRO A 96 -12.72 10.93 -3.57
CA PRO A 96 -13.65 9.84 -3.94
C PRO A 96 -13.18 8.95 -5.11
N ASN A 97 -12.33 9.49 -6.00
CA ASN A 97 -11.78 8.79 -7.17
C ASN A 97 -10.86 7.61 -6.81
N PHE A 98 -10.42 7.49 -5.56
CA PHE A 98 -9.54 6.41 -5.10
C PHE A 98 -10.29 5.29 -4.38
N ASN A 99 -11.61 5.39 -4.24
CA ASN A 99 -12.43 4.42 -3.52
C ASN A 99 -12.33 3.02 -4.13
N GLU A 100 -12.53 2.90 -5.45
CA GLU A 100 -12.43 1.59 -6.14
C GLU A 100 -11.04 0.95 -5.97
N THR A 101 -9.99 1.77 -6.04
CA THR A 101 -8.62 1.29 -5.83
C THR A 101 -8.42 0.82 -4.38
N SER A 102 -8.95 1.57 -3.42
CA SER A 102 -8.91 1.21 -1.99
C SER A 102 -9.59 -0.14 -1.76
N ASN A 103 -10.75 -0.37 -2.39
CA ASN A 103 -11.50 -1.62 -2.26
C ASN A 103 -10.68 -2.80 -2.80
N LYS A 104 -10.07 -2.66 -3.98
CA LYS A 104 -9.21 -3.71 -4.55
C LYS A 104 -7.99 -4.01 -3.67
N ILE A 105 -7.42 -3.00 -3.01
CA ILE A 105 -6.31 -3.20 -2.04
C ILE A 105 -6.79 -3.98 -0.83
N ILE A 106 -7.95 -3.62 -0.28
CA ILE A 106 -8.54 -4.30 0.88
C ILE A 106 -8.82 -5.77 0.52
N GLU A 107 -9.46 -6.03 -0.62
CA GLU A 107 -9.74 -7.39 -1.12
C GLU A 107 -8.47 -8.22 -1.36
N SER A 108 -7.34 -7.57 -1.63
CA SER A 108 -6.05 -8.24 -1.81
C SER A 108 -5.45 -8.74 -0.49
N CYS A 109 -5.84 -8.16 0.65
CA CYS A 109 -5.31 -8.48 1.98
C CYS A 109 -6.13 -9.60 2.63
N GLN A 110 -5.87 -10.86 2.27
CA GLN A 110 -6.70 -12.00 2.68
C GLN A 110 -6.61 -12.35 4.18
N ASN A 111 -5.55 -11.92 4.87
CA ASN A 111 -5.32 -12.17 6.30
C ASN A 111 -5.41 -10.87 7.11
N LEU A 112 -6.24 -9.93 6.66
CA LEU A 112 -6.38 -8.62 7.30
C LEU A 112 -7.06 -8.75 8.67
N GLU A 113 -6.40 -8.26 9.71
CA GLU A 113 -6.87 -8.27 11.10
C GLU A 113 -7.35 -6.87 11.53
N ILE A 114 -6.71 -5.82 11.02
CA ILE A 114 -6.99 -4.42 11.34
C ILE A 114 -7.15 -3.62 10.06
N LEU A 115 -8.30 -2.98 9.89
CA LEU A 115 -8.56 -2.00 8.83
C LEU A 115 -8.81 -0.63 9.46
N ARG A 116 -7.94 0.34 9.17
CA ARG A 116 -8.16 1.76 9.49
C ARG A 116 -8.47 2.51 8.22
N TYR A 117 -9.64 3.12 8.19
CA TYR A 117 -10.13 3.87 7.05
C TYR A 117 -10.75 5.17 7.55
N ILE A 118 -10.41 6.31 6.93
CA ILE A 118 -11.08 7.58 7.22
C ILE A 118 -12.35 7.65 6.36
N PRO A 119 -13.55 7.64 6.96
CA PRO A 119 -14.78 7.72 6.19
C PRO A 119 -14.86 9.06 5.46
N LEU A 120 -14.92 8.98 4.13
CA LEU A 120 -15.45 10.04 3.28
C LEU A 120 -16.94 9.77 3.03
N PRO A 121 -17.75 10.80 2.74
CA PRO A 121 -19.16 10.62 2.38
C PRO A 121 -19.33 9.59 1.26
N ASN A 122 -20.34 8.71 1.38
CA ASN A 122 -20.72 7.66 0.42
C ASN A 122 -19.85 6.40 0.39
N LEU A 123 -18.97 6.19 1.37
CA LEU A 123 -18.25 4.91 1.52
C LEU A 123 -18.79 4.00 2.61
N GLU A 124 -19.73 4.43 3.44
CA GLU A 124 -20.21 3.62 4.56
C GLU A 124 -20.85 2.31 4.08
N ASN A 125 -21.62 2.36 2.97
CA ASN A 125 -22.24 1.17 2.38
C ASN A 125 -21.19 0.18 1.83
N HIS A 126 -20.09 0.69 1.29
CA HIS A 126 -19.02 -0.17 0.76
C HIS A 126 -18.16 -0.75 1.88
N LEU A 127 -17.87 0.04 2.92
CA LEU A 127 -17.23 -0.45 4.14
C LEU A 127 -18.08 -1.55 4.80
N PHE A 128 -19.39 -1.37 4.86
CA PHE A 128 -20.30 -2.39 5.38
C PHE A 128 -20.22 -3.68 4.57
N SER A 129 -20.25 -3.58 3.23
CA SER A 129 -20.09 -4.74 2.34
C SER A 129 -18.74 -5.45 2.52
N LEU A 130 -17.64 -4.69 2.64
CA LEU A 130 -16.30 -5.23 2.89
C LEU A 130 -16.24 -5.97 4.23
N VAL A 131 -16.76 -5.37 5.31
CA VAL A 131 -16.80 -5.99 6.64
C VAL A 131 -17.65 -7.26 6.64
N THR A 132 -18.75 -7.31 5.89
CA THR A 132 -19.55 -8.53 5.74
C THR A 132 -18.83 -9.63 4.96
N ASN A 133 -17.99 -9.27 3.99
CA ASN A 133 -17.24 -10.22 3.18
C ASN A 133 -15.97 -10.74 3.87
N LEU A 134 -15.41 -10.00 4.84
CA LEU A 134 -14.27 -10.42 5.66
C LEU A 134 -14.62 -11.48 6.73
N LYS A 135 -15.92 -11.78 6.93
CA LYS A 135 -16.39 -12.74 7.96
C LYS A 135 -16.44 -14.21 7.50
N ASN A 136 -16.06 -14.51 6.26
CA ASN A 136 -16.01 -15.86 5.68
C ASN A 136 -14.58 -16.24 5.33
#